data_AF-A0A7Y2KV33-F1
#
_entry.id   AF-A0A7Y2KV33-F1
#
_cell.length_a   1.000
_cell.length_b   1.000
_cell.length_c   1.000
_cell.angle_alpha   90.00
_cell.angle_beta   90.00
_cell.angle_gamma   90.00
#
_symmetry.space_group_name_H-M   'P 1'
#
loop_
_entity.id
_entity.type
_entity.pdbx_description
1 polymer ?
#
loop_
_entity_poly.entity_id
_entity_poly.type
_entity_poly.pdbx_seq_one_letter_code
_entity_poly.pdbx_strand_id
1 'polypeptide(L)'
;MAQVKRIRRNVSGIILLDKPLGFTSNAALQKVRWLLNAEKAGHTGSLDPLASGVLPLCFGEATKFSQYLLDSDKGYETLMQLGKTTTTADAEGDVLLTRPVT
;
A
#
# COMPACT_ATOMS: atom_id res chain seq x y z
N MET A 1 6.99 -23.19 -27.40
CA MET A 1 5.53 -23.05 -27.20
C MET A 1 5.18 -21.58 -27.25
N ALA A 2 4.20 -21.17 -28.06
CA ALA A 2 3.80 -19.77 -28.16
C ALA A 2 3.11 -19.34 -26.86
N GLN A 3 3.59 -18.25 -26.25
CA GLN A 3 3.02 -17.72 -25.02
C GLN A 3 1.68 -17.05 -25.36
N VAL A 4 0.56 -17.65 -24.95
CA VAL A 4 -0.77 -17.08 -25.19
C VAL A 4 -0.88 -15.76 -24.43
N LYS A 5 -0.95 -14.64 -25.15
CA LYS A 5 -1.11 -13.30 -24.56
C LYS A 5 -2.49 -13.22 -23.91
N ARG A 6 -2.54 -13.27 -22.58
CA ARG A 6 -3.78 -13.02 -21.84
C ARG A 6 -4.29 -11.61 -22.17
N ILE A 7 -5.49 -11.55 -22.75
CA ILE A 7 -6.18 -10.29 -23.01
C ILE A 7 -6.61 -9.71 -21.64
N ARG A 8 -6.09 -8.54 -21.31
CA ARG A 8 -6.45 -7.79 -20.09
C ARG A 8 -7.75 -7.02 -20.33
N ARG A 9 -8.48 -6.73 -19.26
CA ARG A 9 -9.72 -5.95 -19.27
C ARG A 9 -9.41 -4.46 -19.07
N ASN A 10 -10.07 -3.60 -19.85
CA ASN A 10 -10.10 -2.18 -19.58
C ASN A 10 -11.12 -1.90 -18.46
N VAL A 11 -10.63 -1.88 -17.22
CA VAL A 11 -11.43 -1.63 -16.01
C VAL A 11 -11.05 -0.26 -15.48
N SER A 12 -12.03 0.62 -15.31
CA SER A 12 -11.84 1.97 -14.76
C SER A 12 -12.62 2.13 -13.47
N GLY A 13 -11.97 2.62 -12.43
CA GLY A 13 -12.58 2.83 -11.12
C GLY A 13 -11.56 2.89 -9.99
N ILE A 14 -12.05 3.10 -8.78
CA ILE A 14 -11.24 3.15 -7.56
C ILE A 14 -11.74 2.07 -6.60
N ILE A 15 -10.82 1.29 -6.03
CA ILE A 15 -11.11 0.37 -4.93
C ILE A 15 -10.42 0.89 -3.68
N LEU A 16 -11.19 1.04 -2.60
CA LEU A 16 -10.65 1.28 -1.28
C LEU A 16 -10.33 -0.07 -0.66
N LEU A 17 -9.07 -0.50 -0.80
CA LEU A 17 -8.63 -1.76 -0.23
C LEU A 17 -8.27 -1.55 1.24
N ASP A 18 -8.80 -2.38 2.13
CA ASP A 18 -8.19 -2.56 3.45
C ASP A 18 -6.95 -3.47 3.27
N LYS A 19 -5.77 -2.86 3.26
CA LYS A 19 -4.50 -3.56 3.00
C LYS A 19 -4.18 -4.46 4.21
N PRO A 20 -3.99 -5.77 4.01
CA PRO A 20 -3.58 -6.64 5.11
C PRO A 20 -2.15 -6.33 5.57
N LEU A 21 -1.85 -6.71 6.81
CA LEU A 21 -0.50 -6.69 7.36
C LEU A 21 0.44 -7.62 6.57
N GLY A 22 1.72 -7.27 6.52
CA GLY A 22 2.79 -8.02 5.84
C GLY A 22 2.83 -7.85 4.32
N PHE A 23 1.83 -7.21 3.73
CA PHE A 23 1.85 -6.89 2.29
C PHE A 23 2.48 -5.53 2.03
N THR A 24 3.41 -5.47 1.08
CA THR A 24 3.77 -4.18 0.47
C THR A 24 2.58 -3.63 -0.31
N SER A 25 2.49 -2.31 -0.42
CA SER A 25 1.42 -1.65 -1.20
C SER A 25 1.38 -2.12 -2.67
N ASN A 26 2.55 -2.33 -3.28
CA ASN A 26 2.63 -2.87 -4.64
C ASN A 26 2.19 -4.34 -4.71
N ALA A 27 2.55 -5.19 -3.75
CA ALA A 27 2.09 -6.58 -3.73
C ALA A 27 0.55 -6.66 -3.65
N ALA A 28 -0.06 -5.83 -2.80
CA ALA A 28 -1.51 -5.70 -2.72
C ALA A 28 -2.13 -5.21 -4.04
N LEU A 29 -1.58 -4.15 -4.64
CA LEU A 29 -2.00 -3.64 -5.95
C LEU A 29 -1.94 -4.74 -7.03
N GLN A 30 -0.84 -5.47 -7.14
CA GLN A 30 -0.69 -6.52 -8.16
C GLN A 30 -1.67 -7.67 -7.95
N LYS A 31 -1.96 -8.03 -6.70
CA LYS A 31 -2.97 -9.05 -6.37
C LYS A 31 -4.36 -8.63 -6.85
N VAL A 32 -4.79 -7.40 -6.55
CA VAL A 32 -6.10 -6.89 -6.97
C VAL A 32 -6.17 -6.70 -8.49
N ARG A 33 -5.10 -6.17 -9.11
CA ARG A 33 -5.00 -6.06 -10.57
C ARG A 33 -5.12 -7.43 -11.26
N TRP A 34 -4.52 -8.47 -10.68
CA TRP A 34 -4.67 -9.84 -11.17
C TRP A 34 -6.10 -10.35 -11.02
N LEU A 35 -6.73 -10.18 -9.85
CA LEU A 35 -8.13 -10.59 -9.60
C LEU A 35 -9.12 -9.94 -10.58
N LEU A 36 -8.93 -8.66 -10.90
CA LEU A 36 -9.78 -7.93 -11.86
C LEU A 36 -9.39 -8.16 -13.32
N ASN A 37 -8.28 -8.86 -13.57
CA ASN A 37 -7.64 -8.95 -14.88
C ASN A 37 -7.41 -7.56 -15.53
N ALA A 38 -7.17 -6.53 -14.72
CA ALA A 38 -7.10 -5.16 -15.19
C ALA A 38 -5.81 -4.88 -15.97
N GLU A 39 -5.93 -4.10 -17.04
CA GLU A 39 -4.79 -3.71 -17.88
C GLU A 39 -3.86 -2.73 -17.15
N LYS A 40 -4.44 -1.68 -16.57
CA LYS A 40 -3.75 -0.57 -15.92
C LYS A 40 -4.22 -0.40 -14.48
N ALA A 41 -3.29 -0.22 -13.56
CA ALA A 41 -3.59 0.04 -12.16
C ALA A 41 -2.44 0.82 -11.48
N GLY A 42 -2.76 1.55 -10.41
CA GLY A 42 -1.81 2.24 -9.53
C GLY A 42 -2.41 2.44 -8.14
N HIS A 43 -1.58 2.63 -7.11
CA HIS A 43 -2.04 3.00 -5.77
C HIS A 43 -1.77 4.50 -5.53
N THR A 44 -2.45 5.10 -4.55
CA THR A 44 -2.41 6.57 -4.33
C THR A 44 -1.65 6.97 -3.07
N GLY A 45 -0.60 6.23 -2.75
CA GLY A 45 0.18 6.37 -1.52
C GLY A 45 0.66 5.01 -1.04
N SER A 46 1.85 4.97 -0.44
CA SER A 46 2.40 3.73 0.12
C SER A 46 2.02 3.62 1.58
N LEU A 47 1.54 2.45 1.96
CA LEU A 47 1.51 1.96 3.34
C LEU A 47 2.63 0.92 3.52
N ASP A 48 3.32 1.03 4.64
CA ASP A 48 4.39 0.10 5.03
C ASP A 48 3.84 -1.33 5.22
N PRO A 49 4.68 -2.36 5.11
CA PRO A 49 4.28 -3.75 5.36
C PRO A 49 3.63 -3.96 6.73
N LEU A 50 4.16 -3.32 7.78
CA LEU A 50 3.62 -3.37 9.14
C LEU A 50 2.31 -2.60 9.35
N ALA A 51 1.88 -1.79 8.38
CA ALA A 51 0.63 -1.04 8.47
C ALA A 51 -0.52 -1.84 7.85
N SER A 52 -1.74 -1.61 8.33
CA SER A 52 -2.98 -2.06 7.67
C SER A 52 -3.89 -0.86 7.41
N GLY A 53 -5.03 -1.08 6.76
CA GLY A 53 -6.01 -0.03 6.51
C GLY A 53 -6.03 0.47 5.07
N VAL A 54 -6.59 1.66 4.88
CA VAL A 54 -7.06 2.12 3.56
C VAL A 54 -5.92 2.38 2.58
N LEU A 55 -5.89 1.60 1.50
CA LEU A 55 -5.02 1.76 0.34
C LEU A 55 -5.87 1.94 -0.92
N PRO A 56 -6.11 3.18 -1.40
CA PRO A 56 -6.86 3.39 -2.62
C PRO A 56 -6.07 2.89 -3.84
N LEU A 57 -6.74 2.04 -4.63
CA LEU A 57 -6.22 1.48 -5.87
C LEU A 57 -7.03 2.04 -7.04
N CYS A 58 -6.38 2.79 -7.91
CA CYS A 58 -6.97 3.32 -9.14
C CYS A 58 -6.72 2.35 -10.31
N PHE A 59 -7.74 2.13 -11.12
CA PHE A 59 -7.68 1.28 -12.32
C PHE A 59 -8.04 2.07 -13.57
N GLY A 60 -7.42 1.73 -14.70
CA GLY A 60 -7.75 2.29 -16.01
C GLY A 60 -7.64 3.81 -16.03
N GLU A 61 -8.72 4.48 -16.44
CA GLU A 61 -8.79 5.94 -16.53
C GLU A 61 -8.72 6.63 -15.17
N ALA A 62 -9.14 5.95 -14.10
CA ALA A 62 -9.12 6.52 -12.75
C ALA A 62 -7.70 6.81 -12.26
N THR A 63 -6.67 6.17 -12.83
CA THR A 63 -5.27 6.47 -12.47
C THR A 63 -4.87 7.90 -12.82
N LYS A 64 -5.58 8.58 -13.74
CA LYS A 64 -5.31 9.98 -14.09
C LYS A 64 -5.60 10.93 -12.93
N PHE A 65 -6.44 10.51 -11.98
CA PHE A 65 -6.85 11.29 -10.82
C PHE A 65 -6.11 10.90 -9.54
N SER A 66 -5.09 10.02 -9.62
CA SER A 66 -4.36 9.54 -8.43
C SER A 66 -3.67 10.65 -7.66
N GLN A 67 -3.28 11.75 -8.34
CA GLN A 67 -2.64 12.89 -7.71
C GLN A 67 -3.52 13.53 -6.62
N TYR A 68 -4.82 13.66 -6.85
CA TYR A 68 -5.73 14.24 -5.85
C TYR A 68 -5.81 13.41 -4.57
N LEU A 69 -5.70 12.09 -4.67
CA LEU A 69 -5.68 11.18 -3.53
C LEU A 69 -4.29 11.10 -2.87
N LEU A 70 -3.21 11.31 -3.65
CA LEU A 70 -1.87 11.44 -3.10
C LEU A 70 -1.73 12.70 -2.24
N ASP A 71 -2.38 13.80 -2.64
CA ASP A 71 -2.32 15.09 -1.93
C ASP A 71 -3.38 15.22 -0.83
N SER A 72 -4.26 14.23 -0.64
CA SER A 72 -5.29 14.29 0.40
C SER A 72 -4.70 14.11 1.79
N ASP A 73 -5.41 14.60 2.80
CA ASP A 73 -5.10 14.31 4.19
C ASP A 73 -5.27 12.82 4.50
N LYS A 74 -4.52 12.31 5.47
CA LYS A 74 -4.60 10.93 5.98
C LYS A 74 -4.64 10.95 7.50
N GLY A 75 -5.52 10.15 8.08
CA GLY A 75 -5.56 9.86 9.52
C GLY A 75 -4.94 8.48 9.79
N TYR A 76 -4.17 8.38 10.87
CA TYR A 76 -3.55 7.13 11.31
C TYR A 76 -3.83 6.89 12.78
N GLU A 77 -4.10 5.64 13.13
CA GLU A 77 -4.05 5.15 14.50
C GLU A 77 -2.76 4.33 14.66
N THR A 78 -1.94 4.69 15.65
CA THR A 78 -0.63 4.09 15.85
C THR A 78 -0.37 3.78 17.32
N LEU A 79 0.42 2.74 17.56
CA LEU A 79 0.98 2.44 18.87
C LEU A 79 2.49 2.71 18.83
N MET A 80 2.97 3.54 19.74
CA MET A 80 4.39 3.90 19.81
C MET A 80 5.02 3.32 21.09
N GLN A 81 6.24 2.80 20.97
CA GLN A 81 7.04 2.39 22.12
C GLN A 81 8.08 3.48 22.44
N LEU A 82 7.85 4.20 23.53
CA LEU A 82 8.79 5.21 24.02
C LEU A 82 10.06 4.56 24.59
N GLY A 83 11.18 5.27 24.51
CA GLY A 83 12.47 4.85 25.06
C GLY A 83 13.26 3.86 24.19
N LYS A 84 12.74 3.42 23.04
CA LYS A 84 13.48 2.59 22.08
C LYS A 84 13.63 3.28 20.73
N THR A 85 14.78 3.08 20.10
CA THR A 85 15.03 3.51 18.72
C THR A 85 15.49 2.30 17.92
N THR A 86 14.93 2.08 16.74
CA THR A 86 15.22 0.96 15.84
C THR A 86 15.81 1.43 14.51
N THR A 87 16.39 0.52 13.74
CA THR A 87 17.01 0.82 12.42
C THR A 87 16.02 1.33 11.37
N THR A 88 14.75 0.94 11.47
CA THR A 88 13.68 1.27 10.52
C THR A 88 12.70 2.30 11.07
N ALA A 89 12.91 2.79 12.30
CA ALA A 89 12.00 3.67 13.03
C ALA A 89 10.60 3.08 13.30
N ASP A 90 10.44 1.77 13.15
CA ASP A 90 9.25 0.98 13.47
C ASP A 90 9.63 -0.30 14.25
N ALA A 91 8.66 -1.20 14.43
CA ALA A 91 8.85 -2.45 15.18
C ALA A 91 9.57 -3.58 14.41
N GLU A 92 9.80 -3.44 13.10
CA GLU A 92 10.44 -4.49 12.27
C GLU A 92 11.98 -4.43 12.34
N GLY A 93 12.56 -3.27 12.67
CA GLY A 93 14.01 -3.07 12.71
C GLY A 93 14.68 -3.46 14.03
N ASP A 94 15.98 -3.73 13.96
CA ASP A 94 16.81 -4.02 15.13
C ASP A 94 16.91 -2.80 16.06
N VAL A 95 16.94 -3.05 17.38
CA VAL A 95 17.08 -1.99 18.40
C VAL A 95 18.50 -1.42 18.37
N LEU A 96 18.59 -0.12 18.12
CA LEU A 96 19.83 0.65 18.15
C LEU A 96 20.12 1.21 19.54
N LEU A 97 19.09 1.72 20.23
CA LEU A 97 19.21 2.41 21.51
C LEU A 97 18.02 2.11 22.41
N THR A 98 18.29 2.00 23.71
CA THR A 98 17.26 1.96 24.76
C THR A 98 17.60 3.02 25.82
N ARG A 99 16.61 3.81 26.22
CA ARG A 99 16.71 4.89 27.22
C ARG A 99 15.54 4.83 28.19
N PRO A 100 15.71 5.27 29.45
CA PRO A 100 14.59 5.39 30.38
C PRO A 100 13.56 6.40 29.87
N VAL A 101 12.29 6.12 30.13
CA VAL A 101 11.15 7.03 29.90
C VAL A 101 10.73 7.55 31.26
N THR A 102 10.77 8.87 31.45
CA THR A 102 10.39 9.57 32.69
C THR A 102 9.30 10.56 32.41
#